data_AF-A0A2D6JQT9-F1
#
_entry.id   AF-A0A2D6JQT9-F1
#
_cell.length_a   1.000
_cell.length_b   1.000
_cell.length_c   1.000
_cell.angle_alpha   90.00
_cell.angle_beta   90.00
_cell.angle_gamma   90.00
#
_symmetry.space_group_name_H-M   'P 1'
#
loop_
_entity.id
_entity.type
_entity.pdbx_description
1 polymer ?
#
loop_
_entity_poly.entity_id
_entity_poly.type
_entity_poly.pdbx_seq_one_letter_code
_entity_poly.pdbx_strand_id
1 'polypeptide(L)'
;MERIDRRERTGASWRDLEQAKVVAQRHEFIDVDFINEDASVGEFLDPTTWSMSLVRLPYDHIQGRKGLLIRQDEEWIALPFMAIDTPETVEE
;
A
#
# COMPACT_ATOMS: atom_id res chain seq x y z
N MET A 1 9.74 -10.65 33.44
CA MET A 1 9.52 -9.43 32.65
C MET A 1 9.28 -9.88 31.22
N GLU A 2 8.02 -9.89 30.77
CA GLU A 2 7.71 -10.17 29.37
C GLU A 2 8.23 -9.04 28.48
N ARG A 3 8.84 -9.44 27.37
CA ARG A 3 9.35 -8.55 26.33
C ARG A 3 8.12 -7.99 25.59
N ILE A 4 7.82 -6.71 25.80
CA ILE A 4 6.80 -5.99 25.04
C ILE A 4 7.18 -6.11 23.56
N ASP A 5 6.41 -6.88 22.79
CA ASP A 5 6.72 -7.23 21.41
C ASP A 5 6.56 -6.03 20.46
N ARG A 6 5.60 -5.13 20.76
CA ARG A 6 5.42 -3.84 20.07
C ARG A 6 4.96 -2.76 21.04
N ARG A 7 5.57 -1.57 20.93
CA ARG A 7 5.30 -0.40 21.78
C ARG A 7 4.58 0.70 21.00
N GLU A 8 3.75 0.30 20.06
CA GLU A 8 2.97 1.19 19.20
C GLU A 8 1.49 1.08 19.56
N ARG A 9 0.78 2.21 19.50
CA ARG A 9 -0.67 2.22 19.74
C ARG A 9 -1.35 1.57 18.54
N THR A 10 -1.83 0.34 18.71
CA THR A 10 -2.55 -0.39 17.67
C THR A 10 -3.99 0.12 17.58
N GLY A 11 -4.35 0.67 16.42
CA GLY A 11 -5.70 1.15 16.10
C GLY A 11 -5.89 2.66 16.25
N ALA A 12 -6.79 3.21 15.43
CA ALA A 12 -7.23 4.59 15.53
C ALA A 12 -8.37 4.67 16.56
N SER A 13 -8.23 5.55 17.55
CA SER A 13 -9.35 5.87 18.46
C SER A 13 -10.38 6.72 17.73
N TRP A 14 -11.63 6.74 18.20
CA TRP A 14 -12.66 7.61 17.62
C TRP A 14 -12.24 9.10 17.60
N ARG A 15 -11.44 9.55 18.58
CA ARG A 15 -10.84 10.90 18.57
C ARG A 15 -9.81 11.10 17.46
N ASP A 16 -9.07 10.07 17.09
CA ASP A 16 -8.13 10.16 15.96
C ASP A 16 -8.90 10.23 14.64
N LEU A 17 -10.07 9.58 14.59
CA LEU A 17 -10.93 9.55 13.42
C LEU A 17 -11.76 10.84 13.24
N GLU A 18 -11.97 11.63 14.29
CA GLU A 18 -12.73 12.89 14.22
C GLU A 18 -12.13 13.89 13.21
N GLN A 19 -10.80 13.84 13.04
CA GLN A 19 -10.07 14.67 12.08
C GLN A 19 -9.56 13.89 10.87
N ALA A 20 -9.90 12.61 10.74
CA ALA A 20 -9.44 11.79 9.62
C ALA A 20 -10.12 12.24 8.33
N LYS A 21 -9.30 12.39 7.27
CA LYS A 21 -9.78 12.64 5.92
C LYS A 21 -9.56 11.38 5.09
N VAL A 22 -10.61 10.92 4.42
CA VAL A 22 -10.50 9.85 3.42
C VAL A 22 -9.81 10.42 2.20
N VAL A 23 -8.66 9.85 1.84
CA VAL A 23 -7.86 10.23 0.67
C VAL A 23 -8.29 9.45 -0.57
N ALA A 24 -8.55 8.15 -0.42
CA ALA A 24 -8.96 7.27 -1.50
C ALA A 24 -9.86 6.15 -0.95
N GLN A 25 -10.77 5.67 -1.79
CA GLN A 25 -11.64 4.52 -1.54
C GLN A 25 -11.05 3.25 -2.18
N ARG A 26 -11.45 2.07 -1.69
CA ARG A 26 -10.91 0.79 -2.16
C ARG A 26 -11.07 0.55 -3.67
N HIS A 27 -12.13 1.08 -4.29
CA HIS A 27 -12.35 0.95 -5.74
C HIS A 27 -11.42 1.84 -6.58
N GLU A 28 -10.70 2.78 -5.95
CA GLU A 28 -9.70 3.64 -6.58
C GLU A 28 -8.30 3.03 -6.52
N PHE A 29 -8.16 1.90 -5.83
CA PHE A 29 -6.88 1.21 -5.69
C PHE A 29 -6.55 0.48 -6.98
N ILE A 30 -5.27 0.52 -7.34
CA ILE A 30 -4.76 -0.03 -8.58
C ILE A 30 -3.64 -1.01 -8.26
N ASP A 31 -3.84 -2.27 -8.65
CA ASP A 31 -2.80 -3.28 -8.61
C ASP A 31 -1.83 -3.08 -9.77
N VAL A 32 -0.53 -3.03 -9.47
CA VAL A 32 0.53 -2.91 -10.45
C VAL A 32 1.57 -4.02 -10.28
N ASP A 33 2.12 -4.46 -11.41
CA ASP A 33 3.32 -5.27 -11.45
C ASP A 33 4.54 -4.35 -11.53
N PHE A 34 5.52 -4.54 -10.64
CA PHE A 34 6.79 -3.84 -10.71
C PHE A 34 7.66 -4.48 -11.80
N ILE A 35 8.12 -3.65 -12.73
CA ILE A 35 9.02 -4.05 -13.83
C ILE A 35 10.45 -4.17 -13.29
N ASN A 36 10.86 -3.19 -12.51
CA ASN A 36 12.09 -3.18 -11.74
C ASN A 36 11.80 -2.67 -10.33
N GLU A 37 12.58 -3.13 -9.36
CA GLU A 37 12.48 -2.64 -7.98
C GLU A 37 13.85 -2.67 -7.30
N ASP A 38 14.12 -1.63 -6.52
CA ASP A 38 15.25 -1.58 -5.60
C ASP A 38 14.77 -1.68 -4.14
N ALA A 39 15.62 -1.34 -3.17
CA ALA A 39 15.26 -1.43 -1.75
C ALA A 39 14.18 -0.41 -1.30
N SER A 40 13.81 0.56 -2.13
CA SER A 40 12.98 1.71 -1.74
C SER A 40 12.04 2.25 -2.82
N VAL A 41 12.30 1.95 -4.09
CA VAL A 41 11.55 2.44 -5.24
C VAL A 41 11.19 1.28 -6.17
N GLY A 42 9.93 1.26 -6.58
CA GLY A 42 9.40 0.37 -7.60
C GLY A 42 9.13 1.14 -8.88
N GLU A 43 9.57 0.59 -10.00
CA GLU A 43 9.26 1.08 -11.34
C GLU A 43 8.11 0.26 -11.92
N PHE A 44 7.09 0.93 -12.43
CA PHE A 44 5.90 0.30 -12.99
C PHE A 44 5.38 1.07 -14.20
N LEU A 45 4.46 0.47 -14.94
CA LEU A 45 3.79 1.09 -16.07
C LEU A 45 2.50 1.76 -15.59
N ASP A 46 2.41 3.08 -15.71
CA ASP A 46 1.18 3.82 -15.35
C ASP A 46 0.04 3.38 -16.29
N PRO A 47 -1.08 2.80 -15.79
CA PRO A 47 -2.17 2.32 -16.64
C PRO A 47 -2.98 3.43 -17.31
N THR A 48 -2.84 4.68 -16.86
CA THR A 48 -3.53 5.86 -17.39
C THR A 48 -2.81 6.40 -18.62
N THR A 49 -1.48 6.45 -18.59
CA THR A 49 -0.65 7.09 -19.62
C THR A 49 0.20 6.11 -20.40
N TRP A 50 0.33 4.86 -19.94
CA TRP A 50 1.20 3.82 -20.48
C TRP A 50 2.68 4.25 -20.54
N SER A 51 3.10 5.07 -19.58
CA SER A 51 4.47 5.54 -19.43
C SER A 51 5.11 4.95 -18.17
N MET A 52 6.43 4.78 -18.21
CA MET A 52 7.20 4.35 -17.04
C MET A 52 7.09 5.38 -15.93
N SER A 53 6.71 4.92 -14.73
CA SER A 53 6.57 5.74 -13.53
C SER A 53 7.27 5.06 -12.36
N LEU A 54 7.67 5.88 -11.39
CA LEU A 54 8.33 5.43 -10.17
C LEU A 54 7.42 5.69 -8.98
N VAL A 55 7.44 4.79 -8.01
CA VAL A 55 6.75 4.97 -6.74
C VAL A 55 7.63 4.50 -5.60
N ARG A 56 7.55 5.19 -4.47
CA ARG A 56 8.22 4.75 -3.24
C ARG A 56 7.52 3.51 -2.70
N LEU A 57 8.28 2.46 -2.43
CA LEU A 57 7.78 1.21 -1.87
C LEU A 57 7.34 1.40 -0.42
N PRO A 58 6.27 0.72 0.03
CA PRO A 58 5.85 0.76 1.42
C PRO A 58 6.86 0.03 2.32
N TYR A 59 6.82 0.32 3.61
CA TYR A 59 7.80 -0.19 4.58
C TYR A 59 7.80 -1.73 4.73
N ASP A 60 6.70 -2.38 4.36
CA ASP A 60 6.47 -3.83 4.44
C ASP A 60 6.56 -4.53 3.08
N HIS A 61 7.09 -3.83 2.06
CA HIS A 61 7.28 -4.39 0.73
C HIS A 61 8.17 -5.63 0.74
N ILE A 62 7.81 -6.61 -0.09
CA ILE A 62 8.60 -7.81 -0.34
C ILE A 62 8.79 -7.93 -1.84
N GLN A 63 10.04 -8.10 -2.28
CA GLN A 63 10.39 -8.27 -3.69
C GLN A 63 9.54 -9.37 -4.35
N GLY A 64 9.00 -9.06 -5.53
CA GLY A 64 8.09 -9.91 -6.30
C GLY A 64 6.61 -9.82 -5.90
N ARG A 65 6.24 -9.04 -4.89
CA ARG A 65 4.83 -8.74 -4.57
C ARG A 65 4.29 -7.65 -5.51
N LYS A 66 3.04 -7.79 -5.95
CA LYS A 66 2.32 -6.71 -6.64
C LYS A 66 2.20 -5.47 -5.74
N GLY A 67 2.33 -4.29 -6.33
CA GLY A 67 2.10 -3.03 -5.63
C GLY A 67 0.61 -2.68 -5.64
N LEU A 68 0.10 -2.22 -4.50
CA LEU A 68 -1.22 -1.61 -4.41
C LEU A 68 -1.05 -0.09 -4.36
N LEU A 69 -1.46 0.60 -5.41
CA LEU A 69 -1.24 2.04 -5.55
C LEU A 69 -2.55 2.83 -5.49
N ILE A 70 -2.42 4.09 -5.08
CA ILE A 70 -3.43 5.13 -5.30
C ILE A 70 -2.81 6.31 -6.02
N ARG A 71 -3.65 7.08 -6.70
CA ARG A 71 -3.26 8.36 -7.29
C ARG A 71 -3.85 9.48 -6.45
N GLN A 72 -2.99 10.28 -5.83
CA GLN A 72 -3.37 11.44 -5.02
C GLN A 72 -2.68 12.69 -5.58
N ASP A 73 -3.45 13.71 -5.94
CA ASP A 73 -2.91 15.00 -6.42
C ASP A 73 -1.84 14.85 -7.53
N GLU A 74 -2.11 13.96 -8.50
CA GLU A 74 -1.22 13.57 -9.60
C GLU A 74 0.02 12.73 -9.23
N GLU A 75 0.23 12.45 -7.94
CA GLU A 75 1.31 11.60 -7.43
C GLU A 75 0.84 10.16 -7.18
N TRP A 76 1.74 9.21 -7.43
CA TRP A 76 1.55 7.81 -7.11
C TRP A 76 2.01 7.52 -5.69
N ILE A 77 1.13 6.90 -4.89
CA ILE A 77 1.44 6.49 -3.52
C ILE A 77 1.21 4.98 -3.41
N ALA A 78 2.23 4.26 -2.96
CA ALA A 78 2.09 2.84 -2.64
C ALA A 78 1.52 2.65 -1.24
N LEU A 79 0.52 1.78 -1.15
CA LEU A 79 -0.12 1.41 0.10
C LEU A 79 0.60 0.22 0.73
N PRO A 80 0.76 0.19 2.07
CA PRO A 80 1.24 -0.99 2.77
C PRO A 80 0.24 -2.13 2.66
N PHE A 81 0.73 -3.37 2.74
CA PHE A 81 -0.13 -4.54 2.70
C PHE A 81 -0.87 -4.70 4.04
N MET A 82 -2.19 -4.78 3.98
CA MET A 82 -3.03 -5.04 5.14
C MET A 82 -3.57 -6.46 5.11
N ALA A 83 -3.98 -6.99 6.27
CA ALA A 83 -4.54 -8.35 6.35
C ALA A 83 -5.75 -8.56 5.43
N ILE A 84 -6.53 -7.50 5.16
CA ILE A 84 -7.69 -7.48 4.26
C ILE A 84 -7.34 -7.59 2.76
N ASP A 85 -6.05 -7.47 2.42
CA ASP A 85 -5.55 -7.62 1.05
C ASP A 85 -5.09 -9.05 0.77
N THR A 86 -5.11 -9.92 1.79
CA THR A 86 -4.88 -11.34 1.61
C THR A 86 -6.01 -11.91 0.75
N PRO A 87 -5.72 -12.52 -0.41
CA PRO A 87 -6.76 -13.14 -1.22
C PRO A 87 -7.47 -14.22 -0.40
N GLU A 88 -8.80 -14.24 -0.43
CA GLU A 88 -9.57 -15.31 0.20
C GLU A 88 -9.14 -16.64 -0.43
N THR A 89 -8.64 -17.56 0.38
CA THR A 89 -8.37 -18.92 -0.07
C THR A 89 -9.70 -19.56 -0.44
N VAL A 90 -9.97 -19.65 -1.74
CA VAL A 90 -11.12 -20.40 -2.25
C VAL A 90 -10.77 -21.88 -2.06
N GLU A 91 -11.34 -22.52 -1.03
CA GLU A 91 -11.25 -23.97 -0.89
C GLU A 91 -12.08 -24.61 -2.03
N GLU A 92 -11.40 -25.41 -2.86
CA GLU A 92 -12.02 -26.22 -3.93
C GLU A 92 -12.78 -27.44 -3.38
#